data_AF-A0A930XJQ0-F1
#
_entry.id   AF-A0A930XJQ0-F1
#
_cell.length_a   1.000
_cell.length_b   1.000
_cell.length_c   1.000
_cell.angle_alpha   90.00
_cell.angle_beta   90.00
_cell.angle_gamma   90.00
#
_symmetry.space_group_name_H-M   'P 1'
#
loop_
_entity.id
_entity.type
_entity.pdbx_description
1 polymer ?
#
loop_
_entity_poly.entity_id
_entity_poly.type
_entity_poly.pdbx_seq_one_letter_code
_entity_poly.pdbx_strand_id
1 'polypeptide(L)'
;MMTPQSTPTPCVFPFGSSSRCAPTSAKSWIDPTAAAFVCAQPSLGTLLPQAACIRLELEDLPRFATVERQFADRGIQFRNAVAIHPSNPAYPPHSGMIVLLAAPKSGWLEAIFRQPMQYVSGYITSSRRTILRAFDRQNQLIAQTSSPGPNLAGLHRYAPNLKLCIEASGIYRVTFDSSNGELTLDDFEFYVQ
;
A
#
# COMPACT_ATOMS: atom_id res chain seq x y z
N MET A 1 -3.42 34.19 50.35
CA MET A 1 -4.61 33.55 49.75
C MET A 1 -4.14 32.27 49.08
N MET A 2 -4.51 31.14 49.68
CA MET A 2 -4.14 29.79 49.28
C MET A 2 -5.19 29.26 48.28
N THR A 3 -4.75 28.60 47.22
CA THR A 3 -5.61 27.76 46.36
C THR A 3 -5.12 26.32 46.46
N PRO A 4 -6.01 25.34 46.70
CA PRO A 4 -5.62 23.98 47.05
C PRO A 4 -5.20 23.14 45.84
N GLN A 5 -4.13 22.37 46.03
CA GLN A 5 -3.70 21.28 45.14
C GLN A 5 -4.65 20.10 45.30
N SER A 6 -5.23 19.64 44.18
CA SER A 6 -6.00 18.40 44.12
C SER A 6 -5.05 17.21 43.99
N THR A 7 -5.10 16.32 44.99
CA THR A 7 -4.45 15.01 45.00
C THR A 7 -5.33 13.99 44.26
N PRO A 8 -4.78 13.15 43.37
CA PRO A 8 -5.47 11.95 42.93
C PRO A 8 -5.11 10.74 43.80
N THR A 9 -6.14 10.14 44.38
CA THR A 9 -6.19 8.86 45.11
C THR A 9 -5.80 7.69 44.19
N PRO A 10 -5.08 6.65 44.68
CA PRO A 10 -4.59 5.55 43.84
C PRO A 10 -5.66 4.50 43.52
N CYS A 11 -5.73 4.07 42.26
CA CYS A 11 -6.46 2.86 41.87
C CYS A 11 -5.62 1.61 42.19
N VAL A 12 -6.16 0.78 43.07
CA VAL A 12 -5.68 -0.57 43.38
C VAL A 12 -6.13 -1.52 42.26
N PHE A 13 -5.18 -2.26 41.67
CA PHE A 13 -5.47 -3.47 40.88
C PHE A 13 -4.61 -4.63 41.40
N PRO A 14 -5.18 -5.84 41.57
CA PRO A 14 -4.43 -7.00 42.03
C PRO A 14 -3.66 -7.67 40.88
N PHE A 15 -2.42 -8.02 41.22
CA PHE A 15 -1.55 -9.12 40.77
C PHE A 15 -1.90 -9.92 39.50
N GLY A 16 -0.91 -9.96 38.59
CA GLY A 16 -0.71 -11.02 37.60
C GLY A 16 0.53 -10.75 36.73
N SER A 17 1.68 -11.22 37.21
CA SER A 17 2.99 -11.46 36.53
C SER A 17 2.94 -11.67 35.00
N SER A 18 3.91 -11.31 34.16
CA SER A 18 5.34 -10.94 34.26
C SER A 18 5.76 -10.65 32.81
N SER A 19 6.43 -9.54 32.48
CA SER A 19 7.88 -9.51 32.29
C SER A 19 8.29 -8.04 32.08
N ARG A 20 9.15 -7.54 32.96
CA ARG A 20 9.63 -6.15 32.97
C ARG A 20 10.90 -6.01 32.14
N CYS A 21 10.88 -5.15 31.13
CA CYS A 21 11.99 -4.24 30.87
C CYS A 21 11.57 -2.88 31.42
N ALA A 22 12.31 -2.36 32.41
CA ALA A 22 12.06 -1.04 32.98
C ALA A 22 12.66 0.06 32.07
N PRO A 23 12.03 1.25 31.97
CA PRO A 23 12.65 2.41 31.34
C PRO A 23 13.41 3.24 32.38
N THR A 24 14.65 3.63 32.06
CA THR A 24 15.35 4.69 32.77
C THR A 24 15.12 6.01 32.03
N SER A 25 14.68 7.01 32.77
CA SER A 25 14.33 8.38 32.37
C SER A 25 15.42 9.12 31.58
N ALA A 26 15.05 9.76 30.46
CA ALA A 26 15.47 11.13 30.14
C ALA A 26 14.54 11.77 29.07
N LYS A 27 14.14 13.02 29.35
CA LYS A 27 13.33 13.92 28.50
C LYS A 27 13.90 14.09 27.08
N SER A 28 13.07 13.90 26.06
CA SER A 28 13.04 14.81 24.90
C SER A 28 11.68 14.70 24.20
N TRP A 29 10.99 15.83 24.09
CA TRP A 29 9.72 15.98 23.37
C TRP A 29 9.91 15.81 21.87
N ILE A 30 9.46 14.69 21.30
CA ILE A 30 9.05 14.57 19.89
C ILE A 30 7.86 13.59 19.86
N ASP A 31 6.68 14.14 19.62
CA ASP A 31 5.43 13.42 19.28
C ASP A 31 5.21 13.56 17.74
N PRO A 32 4.39 12.73 17.07
CA PRO A 32 4.61 11.30 16.83
C PRO A 32 4.31 10.89 15.36
N THR A 33 4.44 9.60 15.05
CA THR A 33 3.68 8.86 14.01
C THR A 33 3.83 9.24 12.52
N ALA A 34 4.80 8.61 11.86
CA ALA A 34 4.62 8.08 10.52
C ALA A 34 5.18 6.65 10.51
N ALA A 35 4.45 5.73 11.14
CA ALA A 35 4.73 4.30 10.97
C ALA A 35 4.41 3.97 9.51
N ALA A 36 5.45 3.97 8.68
CA ALA A 36 5.41 3.25 7.43
C ALA A 36 5.15 1.78 7.78
N PHE A 37 3.92 1.31 7.56
CA PHE A 37 3.67 -0.12 7.54
C PHE A 37 4.31 -0.66 6.26
N VAL A 38 5.57 -1.04 6.38
CA VAL A 38 6.20 -2.01 5.49
C VAL A 38 5.50 -3.33 5.80
N CYS A 39 4.88 -3.95 4.79
CA CYS A 39 4.32 -5.29 4.96
C CYS A 39 5.41 -6.22 5.51
N ALA A 40 5.14 -6.87 6.65
CA ALA A 40 6.03 -7.87 7.21
C ALA A 40 6.09 -9.07 6.24
N GLN A 41 7.29 -9.60 6.01
CA GLN A 41 7.44 -10.83 5.25
C GLN A 41 6.86 -12.01 6.06
N PRO A 42 6.10 -12.93 5.45
CA PRO A 42 5.58 -14.09 6.16
C PRO A 42 6.72 -15.02 6.57
N SER A 43 6.77 -15.37 7.86
CA SER A 43 7.69 -16.38 8.40
C SER A 43 7.21 -17.79 8.07
N LEU A 44 8.16 -18.71 7.83
CA LEU A 44 7.89 -20.11 7.51
C LEU A 44 7.08 -20.80 8.63
N GLY A 45 5.85 -21.21 8.33
CA GLY A 45 5.07 -22.07 9.20
C GLY A 45 3.67 -22.39 8.67
N THR A 46 3.43 -23.67 8.40
CA THR A 46 2.13 -24.33 8.10
C THR A 46 1.78 -24.51 6.60
N LEU A 47 1.74 -25.77 6.17
CA LEU A 47 1.25 -26.26 4.87
C LEU A 47 -0.29 -26.20 4.82
N LEU A 48 -0.85 -25.01 4.66
CA LEU A 48 -2.15 -24.86 3.99
C LEU A 48 -1.90 -24.82 2.48
N PRO A 49 -2.88 -25.15 1.61
CA PRO A 49 -2.76 -24.85 0.18
C PRO A 49 -2.45 -23.36 0.09
N GLN A 50 -1.20 -23.04 -0.19
CA GLN A 50 -0.71 -21.69 -0.15
C GLN A 50 -1.50 -20.95 -1.22
N ALA A 51 -2.34 -20.03 -0.76
CA ALA A 51 -2.91 -18.97 -1.57
C ALA A 51 -1.87 -18.57 -2.62
N ALA A 52 -2.09 -18.97 -3.88
CA ALA A 52 -1.09 -18.72 -4.90
C ALA A 52 -0.98 -17.21 -5.06
N CYS A 53 0.13 -16.64 -4.60
CA CYS A 53 0.43 -15.23 -4.83
C CYS A 53 0.58 -15.03 -6.33
N ILE A 54 -0.32 -14.24 -6.91
CA ILE A 54 -0.30 -13.91 -8.33
C ILE A 54 0.40 -12.57 -8.45
N ARG A 55 1.55 -12.57 -9.13
CA ARG A 55 2.21 -11.37 -9.65
C ARG A 55 1.90 -11.27 -11.14
N LEU A 56 1.47 -10.09 -11.59
CA LEU A 56 1.21 -9.85 -13.00
C LEU A 56 2.53 -9.63 -13.76
N GLU A 57 2.65 -10.30 -14.91
CA GLU A 57 3.77 -10.11 -15.85
C GLU A 57 3.41 -8.97 -16.81
N LEU A 58 4.12 -7.84 -16.69
CA LEU A 58 3.84 -6.64 -17.49
C LEU A 58 4.65 -6.61 -18.80
N GLU A 59 5.74 -7.38 -18.89
CA GLU A 59 6.71 -7.27 -19.98
C GLU A 59 6.17 -7.74 -21.34
N ASP A 60 5.13 -8.58 -21.35
CA ASP A 60 4.45 -9.02 -22.57
C ASP A 60 3.44 -7.99 -23.11
N LEU A 61 3.20 -6.88 -22.39
CA LEU A 61 2.25 -5.86 -22.82
C LEU A 61 2.85 -4.97 -23.91
N PRO A 62 2.12 -4.70 -25.01
CA PRO A 62 2.55 -3.73 -26.00
C PRO A 62 2.65 -2.32 -25.39
N ARG A 63 3.71 -1.59 -25.74
CA ARG A 63 3.89 -0.20 -25.30
C ARG A 63 2.74 0.69 -25.77
N PHE A 64 2.27 1.56 -24.89
CA PHE A 64 1.11 2.44 -25.05
C PHE A 64 -0.23 1.73 -25.23
N ALA A 65 -0.31 0.43 -24.95
CA ALA A 65 -1.59 -0.27 -24.91
C ALA A 65 -2.38 0.14 -23.66
N THR A 66 -3.66 0.46 -23.85
CA THR A 66 -4.61 0.53 -22.75
C THR A 66 -4.73 -0.85 -22.11
N VAL A 67 -4.55 -0.93 -20.80
CA VAL A 67 -4.66 -2.16 -20.02
C VAL A 67 -6.02 -2.18 -19.34
N GLU A 68 -6.86 -3.12 -19.74
CA GLU A 68 -8.22 -3.30 -19.22
C GLU A 68 -8.53 -4.77 -18.95
N ARG A 69 -8.32 -5.65 -19.93
CA ARG A 69 -8.75 -7.05 -19.89
C ARG A 69 -7.63 -8.07 -20.17
N GLN A 70 -6.40 -7.61 -20.34
CA GLN A 70 -5.24 -8.42 -20.67
C GLN A 70 -4.94 -9.50 -19.61
N PHE A 71 -5.37 -9.28 -18.37
CA PHE A 71 -5.20 -10.19 -17.24
C PHE A 71 -6.54 -10.80 -16.75
N ALA A 72 -7.57 -10.81 -17.60
CA ALA A 72 -8.89 -11.32 -17.24
C ALA A 72 -8.88 -12.83 -16.93
N ASP A 73 -7.96 -13.59 -17.52
CA ASP A 73 -7.67 -14.99 -17.21
C ASP A 73 -7.16 -15.18 -15.77
N ARG A 74 -6.45 -14.19 -15.23
CA ARG A 74 -6.03 -14.09 -13.82
C ARG A 74 -7.10 -13.49 -12.91
N GLY A 75 -8.29 -13.21 -13.44
CA GLY A 75 -9.43 -12.73 -12.67
C GLY A 75 -9.37 -11.26 -12.29
N ILE A 76 -8.56 -10.45 -12.97
CA ILE A 76 -8.44 -9.01 -12.74
C ILE A 76 -8.74 -8.22 -14.01
N GLN A 77 -9.41 -7.07 -13.85
CA GLN A 77 -9.60 -6.06 -14.87
C GLN A 77 -9.09 -4.72 -14.37
N PHE A 78 -8.38 -4.00 -15.23
CA PHE A 78 -7.89 -2.66 -14.92
C PHE A 78 -8.82 -1.60 -15.51
N ARG A 79 -8.77 -0.40 -14.93
CA ARG A 79 -9.30 0.81 -15.55
C ARG A 79 -8.32 1.95 -15.38
N ASN A 80 -8.25 2.80 -16.41
CA ASN A 80 -7.34 3.95 -16.46
C ASN A 80 -5.88 3.55 -16.27
N ALA A 81 -5.49 2.46 -16.94
CA ALA A 81 -4.12 1.95 -16.96
C ALA A 81 -3.63 1.92 -18.41
N VAL A 82 -2.40 2.36 -18.63
CA VAL A 82 -1.70 2.25 -19.92
C VAL A 82 -0.33 1.65 -19.67
N ALA A 83 0.02 0.60 -20.41
CA ALA A 83 1.36 0.02 -20.36
C ALA A 83 2.34 0.98 -21.02
N ILE A 84 3.39 1.38 -20.32
CA ILE A 84 4.43 2.27 -20.87
C ILE A 84 5.81 1.72 -20.58
N HIS A 85 6.75 2.08 -21.44
CA HIS A 85 8.16 2.08 -21.10
C HIS A 85 8.51 3.51 -20.69
N PRO A 86 8.79 3.78 -19.41
CA PRO A 86 9.07 5.14 -18.96
C PRO A 86 10.23 5.76 -19.75
N SER A 87 10.01 6.91 -20.36
CA SER A 87 11.06 7.71 -21.01
C SER A 87 11.64 8.77 -20.08
N ASN A 88 10.88 9.13 -19.04
CA ASN A 88 11.31 10.05 -18.00
C ASN A 88 12.03 9.27 -16.90
N PRO A 89 13.33 9.51 -16.65
CA PRO A 89 14.09 8.78 -15.63
C PRO A 89 13.61 9.03 -14.20
N ALA A 90 12.73 10.02 -13.97
CA ALA A 90 12.05 10.24 -12.70
C ALA A 90 11.11 9.09 -12.30
N TYR A 91 10.70 8.25 -13.26
CA TYR A 91 9.78 7.11 -13.07
C TYR A 91 10.45 5.78 -13.46
N PRO A 92 11.52 5.36 -12.77
CA PRO A 92 12.17 4.10 -13.10
C PRO A 92 11.23 2.91 -12.79
N PRO A 93 11.23 1.85 -13.61
CA PRO A 93 10.56 0.61 -13.26
C PRO A 93 11.16 0.00 -11.99
N HIS A 94 10.38 -0.76 -11.22
CA HIS A 94 10.88 -1.55 -10.11
C HIS A 94 11.55 -2.82 -10.63
N SER A 95 10.92 -3.47 -11.62
CA SER A 95 11.47 -4.62 -12.33
C SER A 95 11.15 -4.53 -13.82
N GLY A 96 11.88 -5.26 -14.65
CA GLY A 96 11.66 -5.24 -16.09
C GLY A 96 11.78 -3.83 -16.70
N MET A 97 10.95 -3.56 -17.71
CA MET A 97 10.96 -2.34 -18.50
C MET A 97 9.58 -1.70 -18.65
N ILE A 98 8.50 -2.45 -18.42
CA ILE A 98 7.12 -1.99 -18.61
C ILE A 98 6.46 -1.74 -17.25
N VAL A 99 5.84 -0.56 -17.12
CA VAL A 99 5.00 -0.21 -15.96
C VAL A 99 3.61 0.16 -16.41
N LEU A 100 2.65 0.11 -15.49
CA LEU A 100 1.32 0.67 -15.68
C LEU A 100 1.32 2.15 -15.31
N LEU A 101 1.02 3.02 -16.26
CA LEU A 101 0.74 4.44 -16.01
C LEU A 101 -0.74 4.62 -15.66
N ALA A 102 -1.01 5.34 -14.57
CA ALA A 102 -2.35 5.75 -14.14
C ALA A 102 -2.87 6.90 -15.02
N ALA A 103 -3.31 6.57 -16.23
CA ALA A 103 -3.65 7.48 -17.31
C ALA A 103 -4.80 6.93 -18.17
N PRO A 104 -5.53 7.78 -18.91
CA PRO A 104 -5.31 9.23 -19.12
C PRO A 104 -5.90 10.15 -18.04
N LYS A 105 -6.72 9.65 -17.12
CA LYS A 105 -7.48 10.49 -16.17
C LYS A 105 -6.76 10.67 -14.82
N SER A 106 -5.75 11.53 -14.78
CA SER A 106 -5.36 12.23 -13.54
C SER A 106 -4.72 11.38 -12.41
N GLY A 107 -3.85 10.41 -12.72
CA GLY A 107 -3.07 9.74 -11.67
C GLY A 107 -3.84 8.76 -10.81
N TRP A 108 -5.00 8.33 -11.31
CA TRP A 108 -5.84 7.32 -10.69
C TRP A 108 -5.78 6.01 -11.51
N LEU A 109 -5.72 4.86 -10.85
CA LEU A 109 -5.79 3.56 -11.50
C LEU A 109 -6.66 2.64 -10.65
N GLU A 110 -7.49 1.84 -11.30
CA GLU A 110 -8.38 0.90 -10.62
C GLU A 110 -8.12 -0.53 -11.08
N ALA A 111 -8.16 -1.45 -10.13
CA ALA A 111 -8.14 -2.89 -10.36
C ALA A 111 -9.40 -3.51 -9.75
N ILE A 112 -10.11 -4.31 -10.54
CA ILE A 112 -11.35 -4.98 -10.16
C ILE A 112 -11.11 -6.48 -10.23
N PHE A 113 -11.39 -7.18 -9.13
CA PHE A 113 -11.22 -8.61 -9.01
C PHE A 113 -12.55 -9.34 -9.25
N ARG A 114 -12.49 -10.48 -9.94
CA ARG A 114 -13.64 -11.36 -10.18
C ARG A 114 -14.07 -12.09 -8.90
N GLN A 115 -13.14 -12.34 -8.00
CA GLN A 115 -13.32 -13.01 -6.72
C GLN A 115 -12.76 -12.12 -5.60
N PRO A 116 -13.23 -12.29 -4.34
CA PRO A 116 -12.69 -11.51 -3.23
C PRO A 116 -11.24 -11.89 -2.95
N MET A 117 -10.36 -10.89 -2.92
CA MET A 117 -8.97 -11.02 -2.50
C MET A 117 -8.83 -10.73 -1.01
N GLN A 118 -7.70 -11.17 -0.44
CA GLN A 118 -7.33 -10.88 0.95
C GLN A 118 -6.09 -9.99 1.05
N TYR A 119 -5.28 -9.98 -0.01
CA TYR A 119 -4.07 -9.19 -0.12
C TYR A 119 -3.99 -8.55 -1.49
N VAL A 120 -3.54 -7.30 -1.52
CA VAL A 120 -3.13 -6.60 -2.74
C VAL A 120 -1.90 -5.76 -2.45
N SER A 121 -0.94 -5.76 -3.37
CA SER A 121 0.19 -4.84 -3.32
C SER A 121 0.69 -4.41 -4.69
N GLY A 122 1.53 -3.40 -4.71
CA GLY A 122 2.27 -2.98 -5.88
C GLY A 122 3.31 -1.91 -5.56
N TYR A 123 4.28 -1.79 -6.43
CA TYR A 123 5.35 -0.79 -6.33
C TYR A 123 4.95 0.46 -7.09
N ILE A 124 5.01 1.60 -6.43
CA ILE A 124 4.58 2.86 -7.01
C ILE A 124 5.72 3.86 -7.12
N THR A 125 5.69 4.66 -8.18
CA THR A 125 6.46 5.91 -8.29
C THR A 125 5.51 7.04 -8.68
N SER A 126 5.50 8.11 -7.89
CA SER A 126 4.46 9.14 -7.98
C SER A 126 4.98 10.54 -7.68
N SER A 127 4.47 11.54 -8.40
CA SER A 127 4.77 12.96 -8.16
C SER A 127 3.99 13.55 -6.98
N ARG A 128 3.06 12.78 -6.40
CA ARG A 128 2.25 13.18 -5.25
C ARG A 128 2.13 12.03 -4.25
N ARG A 129 1.59 12.35 -3.07
CA ARG A 129 1.15 11.34 -2.12
C ARG A 129 0.11 10.44 -2.80
N THR A 130 0.33 9.14 -2.76
CA THR A 130 -0.57 8.15 -3.37
C THR A 130 -1.30 7.38 -2.29
N ILE A 131 -2.60 7.21 -2.47
CA ILE A 131 -3.46 6.46 -1.56
C ILE A 131 -3.92 5.19 -2.28
N LEU A 132 -3.63 4.03 -1.67
CA LEU A 132 -4.21 2.76 -2.06
C LEU A 132 -5.46 2.54 -1.20
N ARG A 133 -6.61 2.32 -1.84
CA ARG A 133 -7.89 2.05 -1.17
C ARG A 133 -8.43 0.72 -1.64
N ALA A 134 -8.98 -0.07 -0.72
CA ALA A 134 -9.63 -1.34 -1.00
C ALA A 134 -11.12 -1.26 -0.68
N PHE A 135 -11.93 -1.85 -1.54
CA PHE A 135 -13.38 -1.83 -1.46
C PHE A 135 -13.97 -3.23 -1.56
N ASP A 136 -15.09 -3.44 -0.88
CA ASP A 136 -15.88 -4.67 -0.98
C ASP A 136 -16.77 -4.69 -2.23
N ARG A 137 -17.61 -5.74 -2.35
CA ARG A 137 -18.54 -5.93 -3.47
C ARG A 137 -19.61 -4.84 -3.55
N GLN A 138 -19.95 -4.22 -2.42
CA GLN A 138 -20.93 -3.13 -2.29
C GLN A 138 -20.28 -1.76 -2.44
N ASN A 139 -19.02 -1.73 -2.91
CA ASN A 139 -18.25 -0.52 -3.12
C ASN A 139 -17.96 0.27 -1.83
N GLN A 140 -18.03 -0.38 -0.67
CA GLN A 140 -17.68 0.22 0.62
C GLN A 140 -16.18 0.12 0.86
N LEU A 141 -15.59 1.20 1.37
CA LEU A 141 -14.17 1.23 1.74
C LEU A 141 -13.94 0.31 2.94
N ILE A 142 -13.09 -0.72 2.77
CA ILE A 142 -12.77 -1.68 3.83
C ILE A 142 -11.37 -1.49 4.41
N ALA A 143 -10.44 -0.94 3.63
CA ALA A 143 -9.09 -0.63 4.08
C ALA A 143 -8.43 0.43 3.18
N GLN A 144 -7.42 1.11 3.71
CA GLN A 144 -6.58 2.02 2.93
C GLN A 144 -5.17 2.13 3.52
N THR A 145 -4.21 2.43 2.67
CA THR A 145 -2.85 2.84 3.04
C THR A 145 -2.38 3.97 2.13
N SER A 146 -1.26 4.61 2.44
CA SER A 146 -0.74 5.70 1.62
C SER A 146 0.77 5.80 1.66
N SER A 147 1.36 6.30 0.58
CA SER A 147 2.73 6.75 0.61
C SER A 147 2.90 7.92 1.59
N PRO A 148 4.10 8.12 2.16
CA PRO A 148 4.37 9.26 3.04
C PRO A 148 4.51 10.58 2.26
N GLY A 149 4.64 10.54 0.94
CA GLY A 149 4.74 11.70 0.06
C GLY A 149 5.04 11.33 -1.39
N PRO A 150 5.45 12.30 -2.22
CA PRO A 150 6.02 12.07 -3.55
C PRO A 150 7.31 11.27 -3.47
N ASN A 151 7.57 10.42 -4.47
CA ASN A 151 8.72 9.52 -4.47
C ASN A 151 9.36 9.36 -5.85
N LEU A 152 9.46 10.42 -6.63
CA LEU A 152 10.17 10.38 -7.91
C LEU A 152 11.67 10.12 -7.71
N ALA A 153 12.31 9.46 -8.67
CA ALA A 153 13.76 9.30 -8.66
C ALA A 153 14.46 10.68 -8.69
N GLY A 154 15.56 10.81 -7.94
CA GLY A 154 16.30 12.06 -7.78
C GLY A 154 16.13 12.69 -6.41
N LEU A 155 15.84 13.99 -6.34
CA LEU A 155 15.93 14.82 -5.12
C LEU A 155 14.70 14.78 -4.20
N HIS A 156 13.89 13.71 -4.24
CA HIS A 156 12.79 13.55 -3.29
C HIS A 156 13.25 12.81 -2.03
N ARG A 157 12.55 13.07 -0.91
CA ARG A 157 12.83 12.44 0.39
C ARG A 157 12.63 10.92 0.35
N TYR A 158 11.70 10.44 -0.48
CA TYR A 158 11.33 9.04 -0.56
C TYR A 158 11.82 8.44 -1.87
N ALA A 159 12.40 7.24 -1.79
CA ALA A 159 12.90 6.54 -2.96
C ALA A 159 11.75 6.10 -3.90
N PRO A 160 12.00 6.04 -5.23
CA PRO A 160 11.04 5.48 -6.17
C PRO A 160 10.74 4.02 -5.87
N ASN A 161 9.67 3.52 -6.47
CA ASN A 161 9.21 2.15 -6.29
C ASN A 161 8.93 1.82 -4.82
N LEU A 162 8.12 2.66 -4.17
CA LEU A 162 7.63 2.38 -2.83
C LEU A 162 6.54 1.32 -2.91
N LYS A 163 6.68 0.20 -2.17
CA LYS A 163 5.62 -0.81 -2.08
C LYS A 163 4.46 -0.29 -1.23
N LEU A 164 3.26 -0.26 -1.79
CA LEU A 164 2.01 -0.14 -1.04
C LEU A 164 1.32 -1.49 -1.01
N CYS A 165 0.75 -1.84 0.14
CA CYS A 165 0.04 -3.11 0.33
C CYS A 165 -1.17 -2.91 1.25
N ILE A 166 -2.20 -3.74 1.05
CA ILE A 166 -3.36 -3.84 1.93
C ILE A 166 -3.64 -5.32 2.19
N GLU A 167 -3.87 -5.63 3.45
CA GLU A 167 -4.48 -6.88 3.92
C GLU A 167 -5.86 -6.58 4.46
N ALA A 168 -6.89 -7.16 3.85
CA ALA A 168 -8.28 -7.05 4.28
C ALA A 168 -9.09 -8.19 3.66
N SER A 169 -10.07 -8.74 4.38
CA SER A 169 -10.95 -9.76 3.81
C SER A 169 -11.97 -9.12 2.86
N GLY A 170 -12.23 -9.76 1.72
CA GLY A 170 -13.32 -9.36 0.82
C GLY A 170 -12.99 -8.22 -0.15
N ILE A 171 -11.72 -8.05 -0.54
CA ILE A 171 -11.31 -7.01 -1.50
C ILE A 171 -11.81 -7.39 -2.90
N TYR A 172 -12.78 -6.64 -3.44
CA TYR A 172 -13.27 -6.78 -4.83
C TYR A 172 -12.70 -5.72 -5.76
N ARG A 173 -12.25 -4.59 -5.21
CA ARG A 173 -11.76 -3.47 -6.00
C ARG A 173 -10.70 -2.74 -5.22
N VAL A 174 -9.63 -2.33 -5.90
CA VAL A 174 -8.67 -1.37 -5.34
C VAL A 174 -8.50 -0.18 -6.26
N THR A 175 -8.13 0.96 -5.67
CA THR A 175 -7.70 2.13 -6.42
C THR A 175 -6.38 2.63 -5.90
N PHE A 176 -5.49 3.00 -6.80
CA PHE A 176 -4.35 3.87 -6.51
C PHE A 176 -4.70 5.28 -6.98
N ASP A 177 -4.54 6.26 -6.12
CA ASP A 177 -4.94 7.64 -6.37
C ASP A 177 -3.85 8.59 -5.92
N SER A 178 -3.25 9.32 -6.87
CA SER A 178 -2.24 10.34 -6.60
C SER A 178 -2.79 11.77 -6.60
N SER A 179 -4.11 11.97 -6.53
CA SER A 179 -4.75 13.28 -6.46
C SER A 179 -4.32 14.23 -7.59
N ASN A 180 -4.50 13.78 -8.85
CA ASN A 180 -4.06 14.48 -10.07
C ASN A 180 -2.52 14.54 -10.25
N GLY A 181 -1.79 13.64 -9.62
CA GLY A 181 -0.36 13.44 -9.88
C GLY A 181 -0.13 12.52 -11.07
N GLU A 182 1.13 12.37 -11.47
CA GLU A 182 1.55 11.27 -12.33
C GLU A 182 1.93 10.11 -11.42
N LEU A 183 1.47 8.91 -11.77
CA LEU A 183 1.65 7.70 -10.98
C LEU A 183 1.95 6.53 -11.93
N THR A 184 3.04 5.82 -11.65
CA THR A 184 3.31 4.51 -12.22
C THR A 184 3.13 3.42 -11.16
N LEU A 185 2.69 2.26 -11.61
CA LEU A 185 2.49 1.05 -10.84
C LEU A 185 3.22 -0.10 -11.52
N ASP A 186 3.97 -0.85 -10.73
CA ASP A 186 4.75 -2.01 -11.17
C ASP A 186 4.58 -3.15 -10.16
N ASP A 187 4.90 -4.38 -10.58
CA ASP A 187 4.88 -5.58 -9.73
C ASP A 187 3.59 -5.71 -8.91
N PHE A 188 2.45 -5.64 -9.61
CA PHE A 188 1.13 -5.75 -8.99
C PHE A 188 0.86 -7.21 -8.57
N GLU A 189 0.61 -7.40 -7.27
CA GLU A 189 0.51 -8.70 -6.62
C GLU A 189 -0.80 -8.83 -5.83
N PHE A 190 -1.42 -10.01 -5.84
CA PHE A 190 -2.63 -10.30 -5.06
C PHE A 190 -2.81 -11.79 -4.77
N TYR A 191 -3.58 -12.12 -3.71
CA TYR A 191 -3.98 -13.49 -3.40
C TYR A 191 -5.25 -13.60 -2.53
N VAL A 192 -5.80 -14.81 -2.45
CA VAL A 192 -6.91 -15.21 -1.56
C VAL A 192 -6.33 -16.14 -0.49
N GLN A 193 -6.28 -15.71 0.78
CA GLN A 193 -5.73 -16.51 1.88
C GLN A 193 -6.62 -17.69 2.27
#